data_AF-A0A7J4IGW0-F1
#
_entry.id   AF-A0A7J4IGW0-F1
#
_cell.length_a   1.000
_cell.length_b   1.000
_cell.length_c   1.000
_cell.angle_alpha   90.00
_cell.angle_beta   90.00
_cell.angle_gamma   90.00
#
_symmetry.space_group_name_H-M   'P 1'
#
loop_
_entity.id
_entity.type
_entity.pdbx_description
1 polymer ?
#
loop_
_entity_poly.entity_id
_entity_poly.type
_entity_poly.pdbx_seq_one_letter_code
_entity_poly.pdbx_strand_id
1 'polypeptide(L)'
;MHRTPLRWQSGKLSGKVVAHLRTFDHEPRLTGSNKLAFALRSGSRIISLPESEGTIRGFSGIALIVEDEVTRVDNALYYAVRPMLAVSGGLILMSTPFGKHGHFFEAWQDGGAEWERIEILATRYDRIAPGFLKKERRQIDDWLFRQEYLCKFVATTDQVFAKDLVMGRTLRERGTALPRGRLGHPDRLSRRSPLNGTWGGRG
;
A
#
# COMPACT_ATOMS: atom_id res chain seq x y z
N MET A 1 17.54 -18.41 -0.92
CA MET A 1 17.48 -17.17 -1.74
C MET A 1 16.11 -16.50 -1.56
N HIS A 2 15.99 -15.56 -0.63
CA HIS A 2 14.77 -14.78 -0.43
C HIS A 2 14.77 -13.64 -1.47
N ARG A 3 14.00 -13.78 -2.56
CA ARG A 3 13.84 -12.69 -3.54
C ARG A 3 12.66 -11.84 -3.07
N THR A 4 12.93 -10.61 -2.64
CA THR A 4 11.91 -9.63 -2.23
C THR A 4 10.88 -9.45 -3.36
N PRO A 5 9.56 -9.49 -3.07
CA PRO A 5 8.50 -9.42 -4.09
C PRO A 5 8.65 -8.25 -5.08
N LEU A 6 9.04 -7.08 -4.58
CA LEU A 6 9.24 -5.84 -5.35
C LEU A 6 10.26 -6.01 -6.49
N ARG A 7 11.37 -6.73 -6.24
CA ARG A 7 12.44 -6.91 -7.24
C ARG A 7 12.01 -7.82 -8.40
N TRP A 8 11.03 -8.69 -8.17
CA TRP A 8 10.42 -9.50 -9.23
C TRP A 8 9.43 -8.70 -10.08
N GLN A 9 8.68 -7.79 -9.46
CA GLN A 9 7.74 -6.91 -10.17
C GLN A 9 8.49 -5.98 -11.13
N SER A 10 9.56 -5.31 -10.65
CA SER A 10 10.41 -4.47 -11.51
C SER A 10 11.03 -5.26 -12.67
N GLY A 11 11.44 -6.51 -12.44
CA GLY A 11 11.98 -7.39 -13.49
C GLY A 11 10.96 -7.90 -14.50
N LYS A 12 9.68 -8.01 -14.12
CA LYS A 12 8.59 -8.30 -15.07
C LYS A 12 8.26 -7.09 -15.92
N LEU A 13 8.28 -5.89 -15.34
CA LEU A 13 8.05 -4.64 -16.07
C LEU A 13 9.13 -4.44 -17.14
N SER A 14 10.41 -4.57 -16.77
CA SER A 14 11.52 -4.46 -17.73
C SER A 14 11.39 -5.47 -18.88
N GLY A 15 11.00 -6.71 -18.59
CA GLY A 15 10.72 -7.74 -19.60
C GLY A 15 9.57 -7.38 -20.54
N LYS A 16 8.47 -6.80 -20.03
CA LYS A 16 7.35 -6.34 -20.86
C LYS A 16 7.75 -5.21 -21.80
N VAL A 17 8.53 -4.25 -21.32
CA VAL A 17 9.02 -3.15 -22.16
C VAL A 17 9.90 -3.68 -23.28
N VAL A 18 10.85 -4.58 -22.98
CA VAL A 18 11.69 -5.22 -24.02
C VAL A 18 10.84 -6.00 -25.02
N ALA A 19 9.82 -6.73 -24.57
CA ALA A 19 8.90 -7.43 -25.46
C ALA A 19 8.13 -6.48 -26.38
N HIS A 20 7.74 -5.30 -25.89
CA HIS A 20 7.07 -4.29 -26.71
C HIS A 20 8.02 -3.62 -27.71
N LEU A 21 9.29 -3.36 -27.32
CA LEU A 21 10.29 -2.80 -28.23
C LEU A 21 10.55 -3.68 -29.48
N ARG A 22 10.35 -4.99 -29.36
CA ARG A 22 10.43 -5.96 -30.48
C ARG A 22 9.29 -5.85 -31.49
N THR A 23 8.26 -5.07 -31.20
CA THR A 23 7.09 -4.91 -32.10
C THR A 23 7.23 -3.73 -33.05
N PHE A 24 8.27 -2.92 -32.91
CA PHE A 24 8.52 -1.78 -33.79
C PHE A 24 9.19 -2.23 -35.11
N ASP A 25 8.80 -1.61 -36.22
CA ASP A 25 9.37 -1.86 -37.56
C ASP A 25 10.89 -1.72 -37.58
N HIS A 26 11.41 -0.76 -36.81
CA HIS A 26 12.84 -0.63 -36.54
C HIS A 26 13.12 -0.96 -35.07
N GLU A 27 13.30 -2.25 -34.78
CA GLU A 27 13.59 -2.74 -33.42
C GLU A 27 14.83 -2.01 -32.83
N PRO A 28 14.66 -1.29 -31.71
CA PRO A 28 15.78 -0.65 -31.03
C PRO A 28 16.78 -1.71 -30.52
N ARG A 29 18.01 -1.67 -31.03
CA ARG A 29 19.06 -2.61 -30.62
C ARG A 29 19.50 -2.37 -29.17
N LEU A 30 19.42 -3.41 -28.35
CA LEU A 30 19.95 -3.43 -26.99
C LEU A 30 21.49 -3.51 -27.02
N THR A 31 22.16 -2.68 -26.23
CA THR A 31 23.64 -2.68 -26.06
C THR A 31 24.08 -3.31 -24.74
N GLY A 32 23.16 -3.49 -23.80
CA GLY A 32 23.37 -4.22 -22.56
C GLY A 32 22.04 -4.38 -21.80
N SER A 33 21.86 -5.50 -21.12
CA SER A 33 20.67 -5.78 -20.32
C SER A 33 21.02 -6.52 -19.04
N ASN A 34 20.44 -6.11 -17.92
CA ASN A 34 20.33 -6.91 -16.71
C ASN A 34 18.86 -6.95 -16.26
N LYS A 35 18.54 -7.62 -15.16
CA LYS A 35 17.14 -7.81 -14.71
C LYS A 35 16.37 -6.50 -14.48
N LEU A 36 17.07 -5.40 -14.20
CA LEU A 36 16.49 -4.13 -13.77
C LEU A 36 16.81 -2.98 -14.73
N ALA A 37 17.65 -3.16 -15.74
CA ALA A 37 18.00 -2.09 -16.65
C ALA A 37 18.40 -2.62 -18.02
N PHE A 38 18.13 -1.85 -19.06
CA PHE A 38 18.69 -2.06 -20.37
C PHE A 38 19.06 -0.75 -21.05
N ALA A 39 20.05 -0.82 -21.93
CA ALA A 39 20.54 0.31 -22.71
C ALA A 39 20.26 0.09 -24.19
N LEU A 40 19.92 1.16 -24.89
CA LEU A 40 19.69 1.20 -26.33
C LEU A 40 20.93 1.75 -27.04
N ARG A 41 21.09 1.39 -28.32
CA ARG A 41 22.16 1.96 -29.18
C ARG A 41 22.07 3.49 -29.33
N SER A 42 20.88 4.06 -29.15
CA SER A 42 20.67 5.51 -29.11
C SER A 42 21.35 6.20 -27.92
N GLY A 43 21.87 5.45 -26.94
CA GLY A 43 22.38 5.97 -25.68
C GLY A 43 21.31 6.07 -24.59
N SER A 44 20.03 5.88 -24.92
CA SER A 44 18.94 5.86 -23.93
C SER A 44 19.06 4.67 -22.98
N ARG A 45 18.70 4.88 -21.71
CA ARG A 45 18.73 3.84 -20.68
C ARG A 45 17.38 3.78 -19.98
N ILE A 46 16.85 2.58 -19.84
CA ILE A 46 15.62 2.33 -19.08
C ILE A 46 16.02 1.54 -17.83
N ILE A 47 15.58 2.02 -16.67
CA ILE A 47 15.92 1.46 -15.37
C ILE A 47 14.63 1.26 -14.58
N SER A 48 14.38 0.02 -14.17
CA SER A 48 13.27 -0.38 -13.31
C SER A 48 13.80 -0.59 -11.89
N LEU A 49 13.43 0.30 -10.97
CA LEU A 49 13.89 0.27 -9.59
C LEU A 49 12.79 -0.25 -8.67
N PRO A 50 13.12 -0.99 -7.59
CA PRO A 50 12.16 -1.26 -6.53
C PRO A 50 11.89 0.01 -5.72
N GLU A 51 10.71 0.10 -5.09
CA GLU A 51 10.29 1.22 -4.23
C GLU A 51 11.20 1.37 -3.00
N SER A 52 12.31 2.10 -3.14
CA SER A 52 13.00 2.63 -1.97
C SER A 52 13.70 3.94 -2.29
N GLU A 53 13.42 4.96 -1.47
CA GLU A 53 13.96 6.31 -1.58
C GLU A 53 15.50 6.31 -1.70
N GLY A 54 16.16 5.51 -0.87
CA GLY A 54 17.62 5.42 -0.81
C GLY A 54 18.28 4.92 -2.10
N THR A 55 17.55 4.16 -2.93
CA THR A 55 18.07 3.66 -4.22
C THR A 55 17.76 4.56 -5.42
N ILE A 56 16.86 5.53 -5.25
CA ILE A 56 16.33 6.34 -6.35
C ILE A 56 16.97 7.74 -6.37
N ARG A 57 17.42 8.25 -5.22
CA ARG A 57 18.21 9.50 -5.17
C ARG A 57 19.56 9.32 -5.88
N GLY A 58 19.96 10.33 -6.66
CA GLY A 58 21.30 10.41 -7.26
C GLY A 58 21.40 10.09 -8.76
N PHE A 59 20.30 9.71 -9.42
CA PHE A 59 20.26 9.73 -10.88
C PHE A 59 20.18 11.17 -11.38
N SER A 60 20.94 11.48 -12.42
CA SER A 60 20.95 12.78 -13.11
C SER A 60 20.60 12.60 -14.59
N GLY A 61 20.10 13.67 -15.22
CA GLY A 61 19.72 13.64 -16.64
C GLY A 61 18.51 12.74 -16.93
N ILE A 62 17.54 12.66 -16.01
CA ILE A 62 16.31 11.89 -16.23
C ILE A 62 15.44 12.61 -17.26
N ALA A 63 15.03 11.88 -18.30
CA ALA A 63 14.07 12.37 -19.30
C ALA A 63 12.61 12.08 -18.91
N LEU A 64 12.35 10.96 -18.23
CA LEU A 64 11.00 10.53 -17.85
C LEU A 64 11.06 9.61 -16.62
N ILE A 65 10.17 9.86 -15.65
CA ILE A 65 9.86 8.95 -14.55
C ILE A 65 8.45 8.41 -14.76
N VAL A 66 8.29 7.09 -14.61
CA VAL A 66 6.99 6.43 -14.63
C VAL A 66 6.82 5.71 -13.31
N GLU A 67 5.82 6.12 -12.54
CA GLU A 67 5.42 5.43 -11.31
C GLU A 67 4.17 4.59 -11.60
N ASP A 68 4.28 3.29 -11.35
CA ASP A 68 3.20 2.32 -11.49
C ASP A 68 2.67 1.97 -10.10
N GLU A 69 1.37 1.68 -9.98
CA GLU A 69 0.71 1.43 -8.70
C GLU A 69 0.88 2.57 -7.67
N VAL A 70 0.93 3.82 -8.14
CA VAL A 70 1.27 5.03 -7.36
C VAL A 70 0.53 5.16 -6.02
N THR A 71 -0.72 4.72 -5.91
CA THR A 71 -1.46 4.77 -4.65
C THR A 71 -0.91 3.86 -3.54
N ARG A 72 0.02 2.96 -3.88
CA ARG A 72 0.76 2.11 -2.94
C ARG A 72 2.16 2.66 -2.60
N VAL A 73 2.59 3.71 -3.29
CA VAL A 73 3.90 4.34 -3.12
C VAL A 73 3.83 5.37 -1.99
N ASP A 74 4.83 5.35 -1.11
CA ASP A 74 4.97 6.39 -0.07
C ASP A 74 5.27 7.76 -0.70
N ASN A 75 4.57 8.80 -0.23
CA ASN A 75 4.80 10.19 -0.63
C ASN A 75 6.27 10.63 -0.49
N ALA A 76 7.04 10.05 0.45
CA ALA A 76 8.46 10.33 0.59
C ALA A 76 9.23 10.06 -0.71
N LEU A 77 8.87 9.02 -1.47
CA LEU A 77 9.50 8.73 -2.75
C LEU A 77 9.17 9.81 -3.78
N TYR A 78 7.91 10.22 -3.86
CA TYR A 78 7.48 11.32 -4.73
C TYR A 78 8.29 12.59 -4.46
N TYR A 79 8.42 13.00 -3.18
CA TYR A 79 9.23 14.17 -2.82
C TYR A 79 10.72 13.99 -3.09
N ALA A 80 11.23 12.76 -3.04
CA ALA A 80 12.62 12.48 -3.37
C ALA A 80 12.94 12.63 -4.86
N VAL A 81 11.99 12.28 -5.75
CA VAL A 81 12.18 12.36 -7.19
C VAL A 81 11.86 13.73 -7.79
N ARG A 82 11.00 14.53 -7.13
CA ARG A 82 10.58 15.85 -7.60
C ARG A 82 11.74 16.78 -8.01
N PRO A 83 12.85 16.91 -7.24
CA PRO A 83 13.98 17.74 -7.65
C PRO A 83 14.67 17.28 -8.94
N MET A 84 14.59 15.98 -9.25
CA MET A 84 15.24 15.38 -10.42
C MET A 84 14.52 15.76 -11.73
N LEU A 85 13.26 16.20 -11.65
CA LEU A 85 12.45 16.61 -12.79
C LEU A 85 12.73 18.05 -13.25
N ALA A 86 13.36 18.88 -12.39
CA ALA A 86 13.53 20.31 -12.61
C ALA A 86 14.36 20.69 -13.85
N VAL A 87 15.20 19.77 -14.36
CA VAL A 87 16.10 20.07 -15.48
C VAL A 87 15.49 19.68 -16.82
N SER A 88 14.85 18.49 -16.92
CA SER A 88 14.36 17.98 -18.21
C SER A 88 13.44 16.76 -18.12
N GLY A 89 12.80 16.52 -16.96
CA GLY A 89 12.10 15.26 -16.71
C GLY A 89 10.58 15.39 -16.82
N GLY A 90 9.95 14.50 -17.56
CA GLY A 90 8.51 14.24 -17.43
C GLY A 90 8.20 13.31 -16.25
N LEU A 91 6.99 13.38 -15.72
CA LEU A 91 6.48 12.45 -14.71
C LEU A 91 5.14 11.88 -15.17
N ILE A 92 5.04 10.56 -15.20
CA ILE A 92 3.80 9.82 -15.45
C ILE A 92 3.45 9.06 -14.18
N LEU A 93 2.23 9.27 -13.69
CA LEU A 93 1.67 8.56 -12.56
C LEU A 93 0.53 7.65 -13.06
N MET A 94 0.60 6.35 -12.77
CA MET A 94 -0.39 5.36 -13.20
C MET A 94 -0.88 4.53 -12.02
N SER A 95 -2.18 4.58 -11.74
CA SER A 95 -2.76 3.78 -10.65
C SER A 95 -4.29 3.71 -10.72
N THR A 96 -4.88 2.81 -9.95
CA THR A 96 -6.28 2.91 -9.55
C THR A 96 -6.41 3.80 -8.30
N PRO A 97 -7.45 4.64 -8.18
CA PRO A 97 -7.68 5.47 -7.00
C PRO A 97 -7.74 4.68 -5.69
N PHE A 98 -7.21 5.27 -4.61
CA PHE A 98 -7.28 4.68 -3.27
C PHE A 98 -7.52 5.78 -2.23
N GLY A 99 -8.76 5.97 -1.82
CA GLY A 99 -9.13 7.04 -0.89
C GLY A 99 -9.04 8.43 -1.52
N LYS A 100 -8.96 9.47 -0.67
CA LYS A 100 -8.73 10.87 -1.07
C LYS A 100 -7.46 11.42 -0.42
N HIS A 101 -6.33 10.77 -0.69
CA HIS A 101 -5.05 11.09 -0.08
C HIS A 101 -3.88 10.68 -0.98
N GLY A 102 -2.69 11.19 -0.67
CA GLY A 102 -1.46 10.87 -1.39
C GLY A 102 -1.27 11.72 -2.64
N HIS A 103 -0.02 11.75 -3.11
CA HIS A 103 0.39 12.59 -4.23
C HIS A 103 -0.33 12.27 -5.55
N PHE A 104 -0.79 11.03 -5.75
CA PHE A 104 -1.63 10.69 -6.91
C PHE A 104 -2.98 11.41 -6.88
N PHE A 105 -3.66 11.44 -5.73
CA PHE A 105 -4.93 12.16 -5.56
C PHE A 105 -4.72 13.67 -5.69
N GLU A 106 -3.67 14.20 -5.07
CA GLU A 106 -3.33 15.63 -5.13
C GLU A 106 -3.02 16.06 -6.57
N ALA A 107 -2.21 15.30 -7.32
CA ALA A 107 -1.95 15.56 -8.74
C ALA A 107 -3.24 15.50 -9.56
N TRP A 108 -4.08 14.49 -9.31
CA TRP A 108 -5.35 14.31 -10.02
C TRP A 108 -6.37 15.41 -9.74
N GLN A 109 -6.52 15.86 -8.49
CA GLN A 109 -7.53 16.86 -8.14
C GLN A 109 -7.02 18.29 -8.30
N ASP A 110 -5.81 18.55 -7.81
CA ASP A 110 -5.30 19.90 -7.56
C ASP A 110 -4.09 20.26 -8.44
N GLY A 111 -3.58 19.32 -9.24
CA GLY A 111 -2.42 19.54 -10.12
C GLY A 111 -2.61 20.58 -11.23
N GLY A 112 -3.82 21.10 -11.43
CA GLY A 112 -4.08 22.16 -12.41
C GLY A 112 -3.80 21.76 -13.86
N ALA A 113 -3.39 22.74 -14.68
CA ALA A 113 -3.12 22.58 -16.11
C ALA A 113 -1.77 21.93 -16.44
N GLU A 114 -0.88 21.76 -15.45
CA GLU A 114 0.42 21.09 -15.63
C GLU A 114 0.26 19.57 -15.82
N TRP A 115 -0.89 19.02 -15.42
CA TRP A 115 -1.18 17.59 -15.51
C TRP A 115 -2.20 17.30 -16.60
N GLU A 116 -1.79 16.46 -17.56
CA GLU A 116 -2.71 15.73 -18.41
C GLU A 116 -3.30 14.55 -17.63
N ARG A 117 -4.63 14.39 -17.68
CA ARG A 117 -5.36 13.35 -16.95
C ARG A 117 -6.09 12.45 -17.92
N ILE A 118 -5.82 11.16 -17.83
CA ILE A 118 -6.44 10.14 -18.67
C ILE A 118 -7.18 9.15 -17.76
N GLU A 119 -8.49 9.01 -17.95
CA GLU A 119 -9.34 8.05 -17.22
C GLU A 119 -9.83 6.98 -18.19
N ILE A 120 -9.54 5.71 -17.90
CA ILE A 120 -10.05 4.56 -18.67
C ILE A 120 -10.81 3.65 -17.70
N LEU A 121 -12.13 3.73 -17.74
CA LEU A 121 -12.99 2.87 -16.94
C LEU A 121 -12.93 1.43 -17.44
N ALA A 122 -12.94 0.46 -16.53
CA ALA A 122 -12.99 -0.95 -16.89
C ALA A 122 -14.25 -1.30 -17.71
N THR A 123 -15.34 -0.55 -17.50
CA THR A 123 -16.60 -0.68 -18.25
C THR A 123 -16.51 -0.22 -19.70
N ARG A 124 -15.47 0.55 -20.07
CA ARG A 124 -15.23 1.07 -21.42
C ARG A 124 -14.12 0.33 -22.15
N TYR A 125 -13.58 -0.73 -21.56
CA TYR A 125 -12.47 -1.49 -22.12
C TYR A 125 -12.94 -2.86 -22.60
N ASP A 126 -13.00 -3.04 -23.93
CA ASP A 126 -13.61 -4.20 -24.57
C ASP A 126 -12.97 -5.55 -24.22
N ARG A 127 -11.73 -5.53 -23.72
CA ARG A 127 -11.04 -6.75 -23.27
C ARG A 127 -11.57 -7.27 -21.93
N ILE A 128 -12.36 -6.47 -21.20
CA ILE A 128 -12.99 -6.89 -19.95
C ILE A 128 -14.44 -7.27 -20.25
N ALA A 129 -14.74 -8.55 -20.12
CA ALA A 129 -16.08 -9.05 -20.38
C ALA A 129 -17.11 -8.41 -19.43
N PRO A 130 -18.27 -7.92 -19.90
CA PRO A 130 -19.29 -7.34 -19.03
C PRO A 130 -19.79 -8.30 -17.95
N GLY A 131 -19.79 -9.61 -18.23
CA GLY A 131 -20.12 -10.66 -17.26
C GLY A 131 -19.16 -10.72 -16.06
N PHE A 132 -17.87 -10.44 -16.29
CA PHE A 132 -16.86 -10.36 -15.23
C PHE A 132 -17.17 -9.19 -14.28
N LEU A 133 -17.40 -7.99 -14.82
CA LEU A 133 -17.71 -6.81 -14.00
C LEU A 133 -19.00 -6.96 -13.19
N LYS A 134 -20.03 -7.60 -13.78
CA LYS A 134 -21.28 -7.92 -13.07
C LYS A 134 -21.06 -8.88 -11.91
N LYS A 135 -20.15 -9.85 -12.06
CA LYS A 135 -19.80 -10.79 -11.00
C LYS A 135 -19.02 -10.07 -9.91
N GLU A 136 -17.98 -9.33 -10.26
CA GLU A 136 -17.15 -8.56 -9.32
C GLU A 136 -18.00 -7.63 -8.46
N ARG A 137 -18.89 -6.85 -9.08
CA ARG A 137 -19.79 -5.93 -8.35
C ARG A 137 -20.68 -6.60 -7.29
N ARG A 138 -20.92 -7.91 -7.39
CA ARG A 138 -21.69 -8.68 -6.40
C ARG A 138 -20.81 -9.29 -5.31
N GLN A 139 -19.50 -9.38 -5.55
CA GLN A 139 -18.55 -10.10 -4.70
C GLN A 139 -17.70 -9.17 -3.82
N ILE A 140 -17.45 -7.94 -4.27
CA ILE A 140 -16.66 -6.96 -3.53
C ILE A 140 -17.53 -5.79 -3.06
N ASP A 141 -17.02 -5.07 -2.06
CA ASP A 141 -17.67 -3.87 -1.57
C ASP A 141 -17.80 -2.80 -2.66
N ASP A 142 -18.89 -2.03 -2.61
CA ASP A 142 -19.18 -0.99 -3.60
C ASP A 142 -18.08 0.09 -3.66
N TRP A 143 -17.50 0.45 -2.51
CA TRP A 143 -16.39 1.42 -2.47
C TRP A 143 -15.15 0.89 -3.21
N LEU A 144 -14.82 -0.40 -3.04
CA LEU A 144 -13.68 -1.03 -3.71
C LEU A 144 -13.95 -1.16 -5.20
N PHE A 145 -15.17 -1.53 -5.59
CA PHE A 145 -15.57 -1.60 -7.00
C PHE A 145 -15.45 -0.24 -7.70
N ARG A 146 -15.88 0.83 -7.04
CA ARG A 146 -15.79 2.20 -7.57
C ARG A 146 -14.34 2.64 -7.77
N GLN A 147 -13.43 2.24 -6.89
CA GLN A 147 -12.01 2.55 -7.01
C GLN A 147 -11.36 1.76 -8.14
N GLU A 148 -11.44 0.43 -8.09
CA GLU A 148 -10.70 -0.45 -8.99
C GLU A 148 -11.24 -0.46 -10.42
N TYR A 149 -12.56 -0.34 -10.60
CA TYR A 149 -13.19 -0.50 -11.92
C TYR A 149 -13.78 0.79 -12.50
N LEU A 150 -14.09 1.78 -11.65
CA LEU A 150 -14.73 3.03 -12.07
C LEU A 150 -13.87 4.29 -11.85
N CYS A 151 -12.61 4.12 -11.44
CA CYS A 151 -11.65 5.20 -11.24
C CYS A 151 -12.17 6.33 -10.34
N LYS A 152 -12.90 6.00 -9.26
CA LYS A 152 -13.42 7.01 -8.32
C LYS A 152 -12.60 7.10 -7.04
N PHE A 153 -12.09 8.30 -6.77
CA PHE A 153 -11.58 8.67 -5.44
C PHE A 153 -12.74 8.80 -4.46
N VAL A 154 -13.01 7.73 -3.73
CA VAL A 154 -14.05 7.69 -2.69
C VAL A 154 -13.40 7.86 -1.32
N ALA A 155 -14.04 8.61 -0.42
CA ALA A 155 -13.63 8.59 0.98
C ALA A 155 -14.12 7.28 1.60
N THR A 156 -13.27 6.60 2.39
CA THR A 156 -13.70 5.42 3.14
C THR A 156 -14.86 5.84 4.05
N THR A 157 -16.05 5.27 3.83
CA THR A 157 -17.23 5.62 4.63
C THR A 157 -17.16 4.97 6.03
N ASP A 158 -16.22 4.05 6.26
CA ASP A 158 -16.16 3.19 7.45
C ASP A 158 -14.85 3.28 8.26
N GLN A 159 -14.35 4.49 8.53
CA GLN A 159 -13.44 4.68 9.68
C GLN A 159 -14.16 4.59 11.04
N VAL A 160 -15.42 4.12 11.08
CA VAL A 160 -16.25 4.04 12.30
C VAL A 160 -16.39 2.62 12.87
N PHE A 161 -15.98 1.54 12.20
CA PHE A 161 -16.05 0.20 12.80
C PHE A 161 -14.75 -0.60 12.68
N ALA A 162 -13.70 -0.14 13.36
CA ALA A 162 -12.60 -1.00 13.84
C ALA A 162 -11.79 -0.41 15.01
N LYS A 163 -12.27 0.64 15.70
CA LYS A 163 -11.64 1.13 16.95
C LYS A 163 -12.45 0.82 18.20
N ASP A 164 -13.78 0.77 18.10
CA ASP A 164 -14.65 0.46 19.24
C ASP A 164 -14.83 -1.04 19.49
N LEU A 165 -14.56 -1.90 18.51
CA LEU A 165 -14.60 -3.36 18.69
C LEU A 165 -13.33 -3.94 19.35
N VAL A 166 -12.24 -3.15 19.41
CA VAL A 166 -10.96 -3.54 20.07
C VAL A 166 -10.84 -2.98 21.48
N MET A 167 -11.72 -2.04 21.90
CA MET A 167 -11.75 -1.48 23.26
C MET A 167 -12.96 -1.93 24.09
N GLY A 168 -13.56 -3.08 23.75
CA GLY A 168 -14.76 -3.64 24.42
C GLY A 168 -14.54 -4.96 25.15
N ARG A 169 -13.31 -5.48 25.22
CA ARG A 169 -12.97 -6.68 26.03
C ARG A 169 -12.06 -6.34 27.21
N THR A 170 -12.61 -5.58 28.13
CA THR A 170 -12.20 -5.64 29.55
C THR A 170 -13.48 -5.73 30.35
N LEU A 171 -13.95 -6.96 30.56
CA LEU A 171 -14.98 -7.24 31.54
C LEU A 171 -14.42 -6.88 32.92
N ARG A 172 -14.87 -5.73 33.41
CA ARG A 172 -14.74 -5.28 34.77
C ARG A 172 -15.75 -6.06 35.60
N GLU A 173 -15.36 -7.18 36.19
CA GLU A 173 -16.15 -7.79 37.26
C GLU A 173 -16.03 -6.91 38.51
N ARG A 174 -17.07 -6.11 38.77
CA ARG A 174 -17.34 -5.56 40.10
C ARG A 174 -18.66 -6.16 40.58
N GLY A 175 -18.56 -6.86 41.71
CA GLY A 175 -19.59 -7.69 42.27
C GLY A 175 -20.89 -6.95 42.62
N THR A 176 -21.94 -7.75 42.73
CA THR A 176 -23.19 -7.35 43.36
C THR A 176 -23.65 -8.51 44.26
N ALA A 177 -23.94 -8.15 45.51
CA ALA A 177 -24.21 -9.05 46.62
C ALA A 177 -25.54 -9.81 46.48
N LEU A 178 -25.56 -11.05 46.98
CA LEU A 178 -26.78 -11.83 47.26
C LEU A 178 -26.97 -11.94 48.79
N PRO A 179 -28.22 -11.92 49.30
CA PRO A 179 -28.51 -11.63 50.71
C PRO A 179 -28.36 -12.84 51.65
N ARG A 180 -28.14 -12.52 52.93
CA ARG A 180 -27.93 -13.45 54.05
C ARG A 180 -29.18 -14.28 54.38
N GLY A 181 -29.02 -15.60 54.45
CA GLY A 181 -29.88 -16.54 55.18
C GLY A 181 -29.05 -17.33 56.20
N ARG A 182 -29.54 -17.40 57.43
CA ARG A 182 -28.84 -17.84 58.65
C ARG A 182 -29.02 -19.35 58.89
N LEU A 183 -27.98 -20.02 59.41
CA LEU A 183 -27.95 -20.94 60.60
C LEU A 183 -26.94 -22.09 60.43
N GLY A 184 -26.04 -22.25 61.41
CA GLY A 184 -25.22 -23.45 61.62
C GLY A 184 -23.76 -23.19 62.01
N HIS A 185 -23.44 -23.26 63.29
CA HIS A 185 -22.10 -23.26 63.94
C HIS A 185 -22.17 -24.31 65.06
N PRO A 186 -21.10 -24.83 65.70
CA PRO A 186 -19.65 -24.88 65.41
C PRO A 186 -19.15 -26.30 65.09
N ASP A 187 -17.88 -26.46 64.66
CA ASP A 187 -16.94 -27.25 65.47
C ASP A 187 -15.46 -26.93 65.23
N ARG A 188 -14.70 -27.31 66.26
CA ARG A 188 -13.47 -26.76 66.85
C ARG A 188 -12.14 -27.20 66.20
N LEU A 189 -11.07 -26.47 66.58
CA LEU A 189 -9.63 -26.86 66.68
C LEU A 189 -8.83 -26.89 65.35
N SER A 190 -7.57 -26.46 65.23
CA SER A 190 -6.60 -25.82 66.13
C SER A 190 -5.35 -25.40 65.33
N ARG A 191 -4.66 -24.36 65.82
CA ARG A 191 -3.18 -24.23 65.90
C ARG A 191 -2.32 -24.16 64.62
N ARG A 192 -1.79 -22.95 64.37
CA ARG A 192 -0.35 -22.55 64.24
C ARG A 192 -0.08 -21.60 63.04
N SER A 193 0.19 -20.33 63.35
CA SER A 193 1.28 -19.58 62.69
C SER A 193 2.57 -19.88 63.44
N PRO A 194 3.75 -19.88 62.78
CA PRO A 194 4.55 -18.65 62.79
C PRO A 194 5.40 -18.38 61.51
N LEU A 195 5.69 -17.08 61.31
CA LEU A 195 7.00 -16.50 60.93
C LEU A 195 7.61 -16.82 59.54
N ASN A 196 7.75 -15.80 58.68
CA ASN A 196 9.03 -15.07 58.48
C ASN A 196 9.05 -14.24 57.18
N GLY A 197 9.69 -13.07 57.26
CA GLY A 197 10.70 -12.73 56.25
C GLY A 197 10.35 -11.65 55.23
N THR A 198 10.92 -10.47 55.47
CA THR A 198 10.86 -9.21 54.73
C THR A 198 11.85 -9.11 53.54
N TRP A 199 11.41 -8.38 52.49
CA TRP A 199 12.07 -7.30 51.72
C TRP A 199 13.46 -7.43 51.05
N GLY A 200 13.48 -6.94 49.80
CA GLY A 200 14.58 -6.16 49.19
C GLY A 200 15.59 -7.00 48.42
N GLY A 201 16.12 -6.61 47.26
CA GLY A 201 16.07 -5.35 46.54
C GLY A 201 16.93 -5.49 45.27
N ARG A 202 16.80 -4.48 44.41
CA ARG A 202 17.43 -4.33 43.09
C ARG A 202 18.96 -4.52 43.08
N GLY A 203 19.44 -5.02 41.94
CA GLY A 203 20.73 -4.75 41.32
C GLY A 203 20.53 -4.85 39.83
#